data_AF-A0A1Y4LUC7-F1
#
_entry.id   AF-A0A1Y4LUC7-F1
#
_cell.length_a   1.000
_cell.length_b   1.000
_cell.length_c   1.000
_cell.angle_alpha   90.00
_cell.angle_beta   90.00
_cell.angle_gamma   90.00
#
_symmetry.space_group_name_H-M   'P 1'
#
loop_
_entity.id
_entity.type
_entity.pdbx_description
1 polymer ?
#
loop_
_entity_poly.entity_id
_entity_poly.type
_entity_poly.pdbx_seq_one_letter_code
_entity_poly.pdbx_strand_id
1 'polypeptide(L)' 'MDELAAPTSYVAPSTEEELGYLAYFRQVCKRYNIVFADADSDERDFVIRMAEKGYYPKRA' A
#
# COMPACT_ATOMS: atom_id res chain seq x y z
N MET A 1 -37.40 14.26 -0.76
CA MET A 1 -36.34 14.11 0.25
C MET A 1 -35.95 12.66 0.13
N ASP A 2 -34.94 12.37 -0.69
CA ASP A 2 -34.47 11.00 -0.90
C ASP A 2 -32.95 11.07 -0.98
N GLU A 3 -32.38 11.10 0.23
CA GLU A 3 -30.97 10.96 0.55
C GLU A 3 -30.64 9.46 0.55
N LEU A 4 -30.22 8.92 -0.61
CA LEU A 4 -29.72 7.54 -0.65
C LEU A 4 -28.48 7.38 -1.52
N ALA A 5 -27.44 6.95 -0.81
CA ALA A 5 -26.25 6.23 -1.24
C ALA A 5 -25.19 7.03 -2.02
N ALA A 6 -24.16 7.45 -1.27
CA ALA A 6 -22.88 7.91 -1.79
C ALA A 6 -22.41 7.02 -2.97
N PRO A 7 -22.11 7.60 -4.14
CA PRO A 7 -21.50 6.84 -5.22
C PRO A 7 -20.08 6.52 -4.79
N THR A 8 -19.88 5.25 -4.43
CA THR A 8 -18.66 4.45 -4.54
C THR A 8 -17.47 5.30 -4.95
N SER A 9 -16.62 5.67 -3.98
CA SER A 9 -15.36 6.36 -4.23
C SER A 9 -14.67 5.69 -5.41
N TYR A 10 -14.72 6.33 -6.57
CA TYR A 10 -14.02 5.90 -7.77
C TYR A 10 -12.55 6.02 -7.44
N VAL A 11 -11.99 4.97 -6.85
CA VAL A 11 -10.55 4.81 -6.74
C VAL A 11 -10.11 4.74 -8.19
N ALA A 12 -9.46 5.81 -8.65
CA ALA A 12 -8.93 5.89 -10.00
C ALA A 12 -8.22 4.57 -10.32
N PRO A 13 -8.36 4.01 -11.55
CA PRO A 13 -7.71 2.77 -11.91
C PRO A 13 -6.23 2.92 -11.57
N SER A 14 -5.78 2.16 -10.57
CA SER A 14 -4.40 2.20 -10.09
C SER A 14 -3.51 2.11 -11.31
N THR A 15 -2.70 3.15 -11.53
CA THR A 15 -1.74 3.17 -12.64
C THR A 15 -0.86 1.93 -12.54
N GLU A 16 -0.29 1.47 -13.65
CA GLU A 16 0.59 0.29 -13.66
C GLU A 16 1.70 0.39 -12.60
N GLU A 17 2.15 1.62 -12.32
CA GLU A 17 3.08 1.95 -11.24
C GLU A 17 2.53 1.68 -9.83
N GLU A 18 1.27 2.03 -9.54
CA GLU A 18 0.61 1.72 -8.26
C GLU A 18 0.42 0.21 -8.08
N LEU A 19 0.05 -0.50 -9.14
CA LEU A 19 -0.06 -1.96 -9.11
C LEU A 19 1.31 -2.63 -8.86
N GLY A 20 2.36 -2.09 -9.47
CA GLY A 20 3.76 -2.50 -9.24
C GLY A 20 4.18 -2.28 -7.79
N TYR A 21 3.88 -1.10 -7.24
CA TYR A 21 4.17 -0.78 -5.84
C TYR A 21 3.38 -1.69 -4.88
N LEU A 22 2.09 -1.91 -5.10
CA LEU A 22 1.27 -2.79 -4.25
C LEU A 22 1.75 -4.25 -4.30
N ALA A 23 2.20 -4.73 -5.46
CA ALA A 23 2.80 -6.06 -5.58
C ALA A 23 4.11 -6.16 -4.77
N TYR A 24 4.98 -5.15 -4.89
CA TYR A 24 6.22 -5.07 -4.12
C TYR A 24 5.94 -4.97 -2.62
N PHE A 25 5.01 -4.12 -2.23
CA PHE A 25 4.58 -3.92 -0.85
C PHE A 25 4.09 -5.23 -0.22
N ARG A 26 3.22 -5.98 -0.93
CA ARG A 26 2.78 -7.31 -0.48
C ARG A 26 3.94 -8.29 -0.31
N GLN A 27 4.96 -8.20 -1.16
CA GLN A 27 6.16 -9.04 -1.04
C GLN A 27 7.01 -8.65 0.17
N VAL A 28 7.11 -7.37 0.50
CA VAL A 28 7.76 -6.88 1.72
C VAL A 28 7.01 -7.39 2.96
N CYS A 29 5.68 -7.26 3.01
CA CYS A 29 4.87 -7.83 4.09
C CYS A 29 5.17 -9.33 4.29
N LYS A 30 5.15 -10.11 3.21
CA LYS A 30 5.46 -11.55 3.27
C LYS A 30 6.88 -11.85 3.72
N ARG A 31 7.87 -11.07 3.26
CA ARG A 31 9.28 -11.23 3.61
C ARG A 31 9.54 -11.06 5.10
N TYR A 32 8.82 -10.15 5.73
CA TYR A 32 8.95 -9.85 7.16
C TYR A 32 7.88 -10.54 8.02
N ASN A 33 7.00 -11.34 7.41
CA ASN A 33 5.87 -12.00 8.07
C ASN A 33 4.90 -11.02 8.77
N ILE A 34 4.79 -9.80 8.25
CA ILE A 34 3.95 -8.76 8.84
C ILE A 34 2.59 -8.76 8.13
N VAL A 35 1.52 -8.92 8.91
CA VAL A 35 0.14 -8.81 8.42
C VAL A 35 -0.30 -7.37 8.56
N PHE A 36 -0.22 -6.58 7.48
CA PHE A 36 -0.49 -5.13 7.54
C PHE A 36 -1.86 -4.73 8.13
N ALA A 37 -2.86 -5.63 8.07
CA ALA A 37 -4.18 -5.40 8.65
C ALA A 37 -4.23 -5.55 10.18
N ASP A 38 -3.34 -6.36 10.76
CA ASP A 38 -3.21 -6.60 12.21
C ASP A 38 -2.02 -5.85 12.81
N ALA A 39 -1.13 -5.36 11.94
CA ALA A 39 0.11 -4.70 12.30
C ALA A 39 -0.11 -3.40 13.08
N ASP A 40 0.73 -3.21 14.10
CA ASP A 40 0.78 -1.96 14.84
C ASP A 40 1.47 -0.83 14.06
N SER A 41 1.42 0.39 14.60
CA SER A 41 1.92 1.59 13.91
C SER A 41 3.39 1.46 13.50
N ASP A 42 4.21 0.82 14.34
CA ASP A 42 5.64 0.63 14.10
C ASP A 42 5.88 -0.42 12.99
N GLU A 43 5.16 -1.54 13.03
CA GLU A 43 5.23 -2.55 11.97
C GLU A 43 4.77 -2.00 10.61
N ARG A 44 3.71 -1.19 10.60
CA ARG A 44 3.21 -0.55 9.37
C ARG A 44 4.23 0.43 8.81
N ASP A 45 4.80 1.29 9.65
CA ASP A 45 5.86 2.23 9.25
C ASP A 45 7.10 1.50 8.72
N PHE A 46 7.48 0.39 9.37
CA PHE A 46 8.60 -0.43 8.95
C PHE A 46 8.39 -1.00 7.54
N VAL A 47 7.23 -1.60 7.26
CA VAL A 47 6.91 -2.16 5.93
C VAL A 47 6.89 -1.06 4.87
N ILE A 48 6.31 0.12 5.18
CA ILE A 48 6.28 1.26 4.26
C ILE A 48 7.69 1.72 3.94
N ARG A 49 8.55 1.98 4.94
CA ARG A 49 9.94 2.38 4.72
C ARG A 49 10.74 1.34 3.93
N MET A 50 10.50 0.05 4.18
CA MET A 50 11.17 -1.03 3.45
C MET A 50 10.69 -1.14 2.00
N ALA A 51 9.39 -0.92 1.76
CA ALA A 51 8.82 -0.86 0.42
C ALA A 51 9.38 0.34 -0.36
N GLU A 52 9.38 1.53 0.23
CA GLU A 52 9.90 2.76 -0.40
C GLU A 52 11.39 2.67 -0.70
N LYS A 53 12.19 2.17 0.25
CA LYS A 53 13.64 1.99 0.09
C LYS A 53 14.01 0.98 -1.00
N GLY A 54 13.16 -0.01 -1.22
CA GLY A 54 13.39 -1.10 -2.15
C GLY A 54 12.78 -0.90 -3.54
N TYR A 55 11.69 -0.14 -3.63
CA TYR A 55 10.98 0.13 -4.87
C TYR A 55 11.52 1.36 -5.59
N TYR A 56 11.76 2.45 -4.86
CA TYR A 56 12.35 3.65 -5.46
C TYR A 56 13.87 3.54 -5.38
N PRO A 57 14.60 3.50 -6.52
CA PRO A 57 16.05 3.59 -6.47
C PRO A 57 16.42 4.91 -5.80
N LYS A 58 17.33 4.86 -4.81
CA LYS A 58 17.91 6.08 -4.25
C LYS A 58 18.41 6.92 -5.42
N ARG A 59 17.79 8.09 -5.63
CA ARG A 59 18.32 9.08 -6.57
C ARG A 59 19.69 9.47 -6.01
N ALA A 60 20.74 9.02 -6.67
CA ALA A 60 22.13 9.38 -6.36
C ALA A 60 22.40 10.82 -6.79
#